data_AF-A0A843IBT8-F1
#
_entry.id   AF-A0A843IBT8-F1
#
_cell.length_a   1.000
_cell.length_b   1.000
_cell.length_c   1.000
_cell.angle_alpha   90.00
_cell.angle_beta   90.00
_cell.angle_gamma   90.00
#
_symmetry.space_group_name_H-M   'P 1'
#
loop_
_entity.id
_entity.type
_entity.pdbx_description
1 polymer ?
#
loop_
_entity_poly.entity_id
_entity_poly.type
_entity_poly.pdbx_seq_one_letter_code
_entity_poly.pdbx_strand_id
1 'polypeptide(L)'
;MKKRNQILVGLIIFCFIMPLGMVTATIVETQNSTFLSSFASIRQPAEFEPMQGVLIRYPFGISYDIIKEMAEDVNVVTIVASVSEKNTVQTQYQSHGVDISHCTYLIAPSDTYWTRDYGPWFIINQDDVQGIVDFTYNRPRPNDDQIPTRYANNQSIPVYNMPLVTAGGNYMTDGQGIAISTTLVWEENTGYTHEEINQMVNQYLGIETYHVVPDVNGEYIKHIDCWGKYLSPDTILIREVPTSHSQYDEIEAAVDYFESQLSCYGTSYNVARVYTPNDQPYTNSLILNNKVLVPITGSQWDDEAIASYQSAMPGYEVLGFTGSWDSTDALHCRAMGITDRYMLYTGVYWTVNNGSWNFIQMTSQGNEYYSAVIPPQVNGSVVRYYIHAEDASGRVENHPYIGAADAYVFIAQGDIQPNHPPEQPQRPSGKTPGDVGSTYLYSSSTTDVDGDQVLYMWDWGDGNFSDWLGPYGSGLTTSAQHSWTIKGTYSVRVKAKDITGAESNWSEPLAVTMPCNYASVLFFLERFEERFPLVYQLFQEILSRLMH
;
A
#
# COMPACT_ATOMS: atom_id res chain seq x y z
N MET A 1 44.07 47.72 -22.35
CA MET A 1 44.18 46.38 -22.98
C MET A 1 42.78 45.99 -23.46
N LYS A 2 42.42 46.25 -24.74
CA LYS A 2 42.37 45.27 -25.86
C LYS A 2 41.79 43.92 -25.42
N LYS A 3 40.72 43.34 -25.98
CA LYS A 3 39.87 43.59 -27.17
C LYS A 3 38.63 42.66 -27.00
N ARG A 4 37.38 43.15 -27.20
CA ARG A 4 36.51 42.99 -28.40
C ARG A 4 36.00 41.55 -28.64
N ASN A 5 34.76 41.25 -29.00
CA ASN A 5 33.64 42.07 -29.48
C ASN A 5 32.34 41.26 -29.44
N GLN A 6 31.22 41.97 -29.25
CA GLN A 6 29.85 41.58 -29.60
C GLN A 6 29.70 41.21 -31.09
N ILE A 7 28.65 40.47 -31.47
CA ILE A 7 27.53 40.99 -32.28
C ILE A 7 26.48 39.89 -32.53
N LEU A 8 25.23 40.36 -32.49
CA LEU A 8 23.93 39.75 -32.72
C LEU A 8 23.62 39.58 -34.23
N VAL A 9 22.54 38.85 -34.55
CA VAL A 9 21.68 38.90 -35.75
C VAL A 9 21.92 37.84 -36.83
N GLY A 10 20.84 37.09 -37.15
CA GLY A 10 20.37 37.04 -38.54
C GLY A 10 20.27 35.67 -39.21
N LEU A 11 19.04 35.17 -39.28
CA LEU A 11 18.48 34.17 -40.21
C LEU A 11 19.05 34.23 -41.65
N ILE A 12 19.25 33.07 -42.30
CA ILE A 12 18.73 32.68 -43.64
C ILE A 12 19.51 31.50 -44.27
N ILE A 13 18.70 30.61 -44.84
CA ILE A 13 18.91 29.34 -45.56
C ILE A 13 19.83 29.47 -46.79
N PHE A 14 20.60 28.41 -47.12
CA PHE A 14 20.81 27.99 -48.52
C PHE A 14 20.98 26.47 -48.67
N CYS A 15 20.25 25.95 -49.67
CA CYS A 15 20.17 24.57 -50.15
C CYS A 15 21.48 24.02 -50.75
N PHE A 16 21.60 22.68 -50.80
CA PHE A 16 22.33 21.97 -51.87
C PHE A 16 21.54 20.75 -52.39
N ILE A 17 21.03 20.91 -53.62
CA ILE A 17 21.03 20.03 -54.81
C ILE A 17 20.86 18.50 -54.64
N MET A 18 19.76 18.01 -55.22
CA MET A 18 19.32 16.63 -55.57
C MET A 18 20.22 15.91 -56.61
N PRO A 19 20.19 14.55 -56.81
CA PRO A 19 19.04 13.88 -57.44
C PRO A 19 18.75 12.38 -57.15
N LEU A 20 17.56 11.99 -57.63
CA LEU A 20 17.04 10.65 -57.98
C LEU A 20 16.23 9.87 -56.93
N GLY A 21 14.91 9.89 -57.12
CA GLY A 21 13.97 8.93 -56.53
C GLY A 21 12.57 9.51 -56.36
N MET A 22 11.81 9.65 -57.45
CA MET A 22 10.37 9.95 -57.38
C MET A 22 9.60 8.81 -56.70
N VAL A 23 8.83 9.13 -55.66
CA VAL A 23 7.39 8.82 -55.60
C VAL A 23 6.71 10.00 -54.90
N THR A 24 5.92 10.76 -55.66
CA THR A 24 4.95 11.71 -55.12
C THR A 24 3.67 10.94 -54.78
N ALA A 25 3.26 10.97 -53.52
CA ALA A 25 1.86 10.79 -53.13
C ALA A 25 1.37 12.10 -52.52
N THR A 26 0.66 12.88 -53.32
CA THR A 26 -0.18 13.98 -52.86
C THR A 26 -1.43 13.35 -52.25
N ILE A 27 -1.59 13.43 -50.93
CA ILE A 27 -2.89 13.15 -50.31
C ILE A 27 -3.63 14.48 -50.23
N VAL A 28 -4.65 14.59 -51.07
CA VAL A 28 -5.70 15.59 -51.01
C VAL A 28 -6.49 15.34 -49.74
N GLU A 29 -6.66 16.38 -48.94
CA GLU A 29 -7.48 16.41 -47.74
C GLU A 29 -8.93 16.08 -48.11
N THR A 30 -9.37 14.87 -47.80
CA THR A 30 -10.78 14.52 -47.68
C THR A 30 -11.03 14.22 -46.21
N GLN A 31 -11.86 15.07 -45.59
CA GLN A 31 -12.47 14.88 -44.28
C GLN A 31 -12.77 13.40 -44.00
N ASN A 32 -11.98 12.78 -43.13
CA ASN A 32 -12.30 11.51 -42.45
C ASN A 32 -11.33 11.32 -41.28
N SER A 33 -11.91 11.20 -40.09
CA SER A 33 -11.38 10.64 -38.83
C SER A 33 -9.85 10.68 -38.66
N THR A 34 -9.37 11.58 -37.83
CA THR A 34 -8.01 11.52 -37.25
C THR A 34 -7.83 10.18 -36.53
N PHE A 35 -7.17 9.23 -37.18
CA PHE A 35 -6.61 8.06 -36.53
C PHE A 35 -5.56 8.54 -35.52
N LEU A 36 -5.77 8.16 -34.27
CA LEU A 36 -4.97 8.59 -33.13
C LEU A 36 -3.58 7.95 -33.21
N SER A 37 -2.56 8.79 -33.38
CA SER A 37 -1.17 8.44 -33.13
C SER A 37 -0.98 8.13 -31.65
N SER A 38 -0.37 6.98 -31.34
CA SER A 38 0.08 6.50 -30.02
C SER A 38 -0.22 7.45 -28.85
N PHE A 39 -1.28 7.14 -28.09
CA PHE A 39 -1.55 7.88 -26.87
C PHE A 39 -0.37 7.72 -25.91
N ALA A 40 0.12 8.86 -25.46
CA ALA A 40 0.69 9.07 -24.13
C ALA A 40 -0.06 8.24 -23.07
N SER A 41 0.62 7.79 -22.01
CA SER A 41 -0.08 7.18 -20.86
C SER A 41 -1.18 8.13 -20.36
N ILE A 42 -2.43 7.65 -20.39
CA ILE A 42 -3.62 8.35 -19.87
C ILE A 42 -3.97 7.70 -18.55
N ARG A 43 -4.46 8.50 -17.61
CA ARG A 43 -4.95 8.06 -16.31
C ARG A 43 -6.25 8.77 -15.99
N GLN A 44 -7.27 8.03 -15.58
CA GLN A 44 -8.46 8.58 -14.96
C GLN A 44 -8.30 8.64 -13.43
N PRO A 45 -8.48 9.80 -12.79
CA PRO A 45 -8.50 9.89 -11.34
C PRO A 45 -9.77 9.28 -10.72
N ALA A 46 -9.63 8.67 -9.55
CA ALA A 46 -10.72 8.14 -8.74
C ALA A 46 -11.51 9.24 -8.00
N GLU A 47 -12.68 8.87 -7.48
CA GLU A 47 -13.51 9.79 -6.70
C GLU A 47 -12.89 10.18 -5.35
N PHE A 48 -12.07 9.30 -4.76
CA PHE A 48 -11.37 9.56 -3.50
C PHE A 48 -10.05 10.34 -3.66
N GLU A 49 -9.70 10.74 -4.89
CA GLU A 49 -8.58 11.66 -5.14
C GLU A 49 -8.99 13.13 -4.96
N PRO A 50 -8.04 14.08 -4.87
CA PRO A 50 -8.35 15.49 -4.69
C PRO A 50 -9.33 16.07 -5.73
N MET A 51 -10.38 16.72 -5.21
CA MET A 51 -11.42 17.42 -5.96
C MET A 51 -11.35 18.91 -5.67
N GLN A 52 -11.23 19.73 -6.72
CA GLN A 52 -11.28 21.19 -6.61
C GLN A 52 -12.73 21.73 -6.54
N GLY A 53 -13.70 20.90 -6.91
CA GLY A 53 -15.08 21.31 -6.98
C GLY A 53 -16.07 20.16 -7.05
N VAL A 54 -17.34 20.51 -7.11
CA VAL A 54 -18.45 19.59 -7.35
C VAL A 54 -19.43 20.22 -8.34
N LEU A 55 -19.89 19.43 -9.31
CA LEU A 55 -20.86 19.83 -10.31
C LEU A 55 -22.27 19.37 -9.90
N ILE A 56 -23.16 20.35 -9.73
CA ILE A 56 -24.58 20.15 -9.43
C ILE A 56 -25.43 20.97 -10.40
N ARG A 57 -26.74 20.72 -10.45
CA ARG A 57 -27.63 21.38 -11.41
C ARG A 57 -28.86 21.97 -10.74
N TYR A 58 -29.25 23.16 -11.19
CA TYR A 58 -30.53 23.80 -10.88
C TYR A 58 -31.55 23.60 -12.02
N PRO A 59 -32.84 23.31 -11.75
CA PRO A 59 -33.45 23.07 -10.43
C PRO A 59 -32.85 21.89 -9.66
N PHE A 60 -32.70 22.07 -8.34
CA PHE A 60 -31.96 21.17 -7.48
C PHE A 60 -32.68 19.84 -7.22
N GLY A 61 -31.92 18.75 -7.28
CA GLY A 61 -32.30 17.44 -6.75
C GLY A 61 -31.74 17.15 -5.35
N ILE A 62 -31.04 18.10 -4.74
CA ILE A 62 -30.40 17.98 -3.42
C ILE A 62 -30.79 19.17 -2.53
N SER A 63 -30.69 19.01 -1.21
CA SER A 63 -31.05 20.06 -0.25
C SER A 63 -29.98 21.15 -0.18
N TYR A 64 -30.37 22.34 0.30
CA TYR A 64 -29.42 23.42 0.55
C TYR A 64 -28.41 23.08 1.64
N ASP A 65 -28.74 22.21 2.59
CA ASP A 65 -27.82 21.76 3.63
C ASP A 65 -26.64 20.98 3.03
N ILE A 66 -26.91 20.11 2.05
CA ILE A 66 -25.86 19.39 1.30
C ILE A 66 -25.00 20.39 0.52
N ILE A 67 -25.63 21.34 -0.17
CA ILE A 67 -24.90 22.34 -0.97
C ILE A 67 -24.02 23.21 -0.07
N LYS A 68 -24.53 23.58 1.10
CA LYS A 68 -23.80 24.35 2.09
C LYS A 68 -22.57 23.58 2.58
N GLU A 69 -22.75 22.30 2.91
CA GLU A 69 -21.66 21.42 3.35
C GLU A 69 -20.56 21.32 2.28
N MET A 70 -20.94 21.09 1.01
CA MET A 70 -19.97 21.03 -0.10
C MET A 70 -19.20 22.34 -0.26
N ALA A 71 -19.86 23.49 -0.07
CA ALA A 71 -19.26 24.81 -0.22
C ALA A 71 -18.30 25.20 0.92
N GLU A 72 -18.13 24.36 1.94
CA GLU A 72 -17.12 24.58 2.99
C GLU A 72 -15.70 24.25 2.50
N ASP A 73 -15.55 23.24 1.63
CA ASP A 73 -14.24 22.69 1.26
C ASP A 73 -13.89 22.86 -0.22
N VAL A 74 -14.89 22.90 -1.12
CA VAL A 74 -14.66 22.92 -2.56
C VAL A 74 -15.54 23.95 -3.26
N ASN A 75 -15.16 24.29 -4.50
CA ASN A 75 -16.00 25.14 -5.32
C ASN A 75 -17.24 24.37 -5.84
N VAL A 76 -18.43 24.82 -5.48
CA VAL A 76 -19.70 24.32 -6.01
C VAL A 76 -20.00 24.97 -7.36
N VAL A 77 -19.88 24.20 -8.45
CA VAL A 77 -20.28 24.63 -9.80
C VAL A 77 -21.75 24.27 -10.02
N THR A 78 -22.61 25.27 -10.14
CA THR A 78 -24.04 25.05 -10.40
C THR A 78 -24.38 25.29 -11.87
N ILE A 79 -24.89 24.27 -12.54
CA ILE A 79 -25.47 24.39 -13.89
C ILE A 79 -26.79 25.14 -13.79
N VAL A 80 -26.94 26.20 -14.59
CA VAL A 80 -28.15 27.02 -14.70
C VAL A 80 -28.44 27.30 -16.16
N ALA A 81 -29.71 27.35 -16.56
CA ALA A 81 -30.08 27.55 -17.96
C ALA A 81 -29.88 29.00 -18.45
N SER A 82 -29.77 29.97 -17.53
CA SER A 82 -29.64 31.39 -17.88
C SER A 82 -29.01 32.25 -16.79
N VAL A 83 -28.65 33.49 -17.14
CA VAL A 83 -28.26 34.53 -16.16
C VAL A 83 -29.40 34.82 -15.17
N SER A 84 -30.66 34.70 -15.59
CA SER A 84 -31.80 34.89 -14.70
C SER A 84 -31.83 33.82 -13.62
N GLU A 85 -31.63 32.55 -14.00
CA GLU A 85 -31.57 31.45 -13.03
C GLU A 85 -30.35 31.57 -12.12
N LYS A 86 -29.19 31.97 -12.66
CA LYS A 86 -28.02 32.30 -11.83
C LYS A 86 -28.38 33.27 -10.70
N ASN A 87 -29.05 34.38 -11.02
CA ASN A 87 -29.43 35.38 -10.01
C ASN A 87 -30.41 34.82 -8.97
N THR A 88 -31.36 33.99 -9.41
CA THR A 88 -32.29 33.27 -8.53
C THR A 88 -31.53 32.36 -7.57
N VAL A 89 -30.61 31.53 -8.09
CA VAL A 89 -29.80 30.62 -7.29
C VAL A 89 -28.92 31.38 -6.30
N GLN A 90 -28.27 32.46 -6.73
CA GLN A 90 -27.46 33.30 -5.83
C GLN A 90 -28.29 33.82 -4.64
N THR A 91 -29.52 34.28 -4.91
CA THR A 91 -30.45 34.73 -3.86
C THR A 91 -30.84 33.57 -2.93
N GLN A 92 -31.14 32.40 -3.49
CA GLN A 92 -31.47 31.20 -2.71
C GLN A 92 -30.32 30.73 -1.83
N TYR A 93 -29.11 30.65 -2.37
CA TYR A 93 -27.88 30.31 -1.65
C TYR A 93 -27.63 31.25 -0.47
N GLN A 94 -27.69 32.57 -0.71
CA GLN A 94 -27.57 33.56 0.36
C GLN A 94 -28.64 33.38 1.45
N SER A 95 -29.89 33.14 1.06
CA SER A 95 -31.00 32.97 2.02
C SER A 95 -30.90 31.70 2.87
N HIS A 96 -30.21 30.67 2.38
CA HIS A 96 -29.97 29.41 3.09
C HIS A 96 -28.56 29.32 3.71
N GLY A 97 -27.78 30.41 3.66
CA GLY A 97 -26.47 30.47 4.30
C GLY A 97 -25.38 29.63 3.62
N VAL A 98 -25.52 29.37 2.32
CA VAL A 98 -24.44 28.80 1.49
C VAL A 98 -23.37 29.87 1.25
N ASP A 99 -22.10 29.52 1.40
CA ASP A 99 -21.00 30.44 1.11
C ASP A 99 -20.85 30.66 -0.40
N ILE A 100 -21.38 31.79 -0.87
CA ILE A 100 -21.34 32.16 -2.29
C ILE A 100 -19.94 32.45 -2.82
N SER A 101 -18.94 32.64 -1.94
CA SER A 101 -17.55 32.85 -2.38
C SER A 101 -16.93 31.55 -2.94
N HIS A 102 -17.47 30.40 -2.54
CA HIS A 102 -17.14 29.07 -3.07
C HIS A 102 -18.17 28.58 -4.11
N CYS A 103 -18.96 29.47 -4.72
CA CYS A 103 -19.97 29.10 -5.71
C CYS A 103 -19.68 29.74 -7.09
N THR A 104 -19.62 28.91 -8.12
CA THR A 104 -19.55 29.34 -9.53
C THR A 104 -20.67 28.71 -10.36
N TYR A 105 -20.81 29.15 -11.61
CA TYR A 105 -21.99 28.84 -12.43
C TYR A 105 -21.60 28.48 -13.86
N LEU A 106 -22.12 27.36 -14.35
CA LEU A 106 -22.10 27.01 -15.77
C LEU A 106 -23.45 27.40 -16.38
N ILE A 107 -23.46 28.39 -17.27
CA ILE A 107 -24.68 28.78 -17.98
C ILE A 107 -24.85 27.91 -19.23
N ALA A 108 -25.68 26.88 -19.13
CA ALA A 108 -25.96 25.94 -20.21
C ALA A 108 -27.36 25.32 -20.06
N PRO A 109 -28.08 25.05 -21.17
CA PRO A 109 -29.29 24.26 -21.10
C PRO A 109 -28.96 22.86 -20.56
N SER A 110 -29.84 22.31 -19.73
CA SER A 110 -29.79 20.94 -19.20
C SER A 110 -31.22 20.43 -19.07
N ASP A 111 -31.41 19.13 -19.24
CA ASP A 111 -32.71 18.48 -19.12
C ASP A 111 -32.98 18.06 -17.67
N THR A 112 -31.95 17.58 -16.94
CA THR A 112 -32.15 16.95 -15.63
C THR A 112 -31.07 17.31 -14.60
N TYR A 113 -31.23 16.83 -13.36
CA TYR A 113 -30.29 17.09 -12.26
C TYR A 113 -29.29 15.96 -11.98
N TRP A 114 -29.31 14.90 -12.78
CA TRP A 114 -28.46 13.71 -12.59
C TRP A 114 -27.04 13.95 -13.13
N THR A 115 -26.34 14.96 -12.60
CA THR A 115 -25.00 15.36 -13.08
C THR A 115 -23.97 14.26 -13.03
N ARG A 116 -24.17 13.23 -12.21
CA ARG A 116 -23.36 12.01 -12.22
C ARG A 116 -23.39 11.28 -13.54
N ASP A 117 -24.57 11.17 -14.13
CA ASP A 117 -24.79 10.29 -15.26
C ASP A 117 -24.22 10.86 -16.56
N TYR A 118 -24.33 12.17 -16.75
CA TYR A 118 -23.95 12.86 -17.99
C TYR A 118 -22.77 13.81 -17.82
N GLY A 119 -22.24 13.98 -16.61
CA GLY A 119 -21.19 14.95 -16.34
C GLY A 119 -19.82 14.54 -16.92
N PRO A 120 -18.85 15.47 -16.92
CA PRO A 120 -17.54 15.26 -17.52
C PRO A 120 -16.70 14.19 -16.79
N TRP A 121 -16.18 13.20 -17.51
CA TRP A 121 -15.18 12.28 -16.97
C TRP A 121 -13.78 12.87 -17.17
N PHE A 122 -13.07 13.13 -16.08
CA PHE A 122 -11.75 13.77 -16.14
C PHE A 122 -10.64 12.75 -16.37
N ILE A 123 -9.65 13.09 -17.19
CA ILE A 123 -8.42 12.32 -17.39
C ILE A 123 -7.20 13.22 -17.25
N ILE A 124 -6.05 12.63 -16.98
CA ILE A 124 -4.75 13.28 -16.96
C ILE A 124 -3.85 12.53 -17.94
N ASN A 125 -3.16 13.26 -18.83
CA ASN A 125 -2.19 12.67 -19.74
C ASN A 125 -0.77 12.69 -19.15
N GLN A 126 0.19 12.08 -19.84
CA GLN A 126 1.60 12.04 -19.42
C GLN A 126 2.29 13.42 -19.25
N ASP A 127 1.72 14.49 -19.81
CA ASP A 127 2.25 15.85 -19.74
C ASP A 127 1.52 16.65 -18.63
N ASP A 128 0.82 15.96 -17.72
CA ASP A 128 0.02 16.49 -16.62
C ASP A 128 -1.08 17.47 -17.07
N VAL A 129 -1.55 17.31 -18.30
CA VAL A 129 -2.66 18.09 -18.84
C VAL A 129 -3.97 17.36 -18.57
N GLN A 130 -4.85 18.01 -17.80
CA GLN A 130 -6.22 17.54 -17.61
C GLN A 130 -7.00 17.61 -18.94
N GLY A 131 -7.72 16.52 -19.24
CA GLY A 131 -8.70 16.42 -20.31
C GLY A 131 -10.06 15.95 -19.80
N ILE A 132 -11.07 16.06 -20.65
CA ILE A 132 -12.40 15.51 -20.40
C ILE A 132 -12.71 14.46 -21.47
N VAL A 133 -13.17 13.30 -21.03
CA VAL A 133 -13.80 12.31 -21.89
C VAL A 133 -15.31 12.53 -21.85
N ASP A 134 -15.87 12.80 -23.01
CA ASP A 134 -17.30 12.87 -23.27
C ASP A 134 -17.75 11.53 -23.87
N PHE A 135 -18.93 11.05 -23.50
CA PHE A 135 -19.52 9.80 -23.97
C PHE A 135 -20.98 10.04 -24.33
N THR A 136 -21.60 9.12 -25.07
CA THR A 136 -23.01 9.29 -25.42
C THR A 136 -23.87 8.92 -24.21
N TYR A 137 -24.59 9.89 -23.64
CA TYR A 137 -25.47 9.63 -22.51
C TYR A 137 -26.61 8.69 -22.93
N ASN A 138 -26.79 7.60 -22.18
CA ASN A 138 -27.78 6.54 -22.45
C ASN A 138 -29.25 6.93 -22.22
N ARG A 139 -29.58 8.23 -22.24
CA ARG A 139 -30.95 8.75 -22.13
C ARG A 139 -31.21 9.75 -23.25
N PRO A 140 -32.46 9.89 -23.71
CA PRO A 140 -32.83 10.86 -24.76
C PRO A 140 -32.89 12.29 -24.19
N ARG A 141 -31.75 12.79 -23.70
CA ARG A 141 -31.57 14.05 -22.98
C ARG A 141 -30.42 14.84 -23.62
N PRO A 142 -30.66 15.45 -24.80
CA PRO A 142 -29.60 16.00 -25.63
C PRO A 142 -28.94 17.26 -25.05
N ASN A 143 -29.56 17.93 -24.07
CA ASN A 143 -28.91 19.06 -23.40
C ASN A 143 -27.98 18.56 -22.31
N ASP A 144 -28.37 17.51 -21.57
CA ASP A 144 -27.51 16.83 -20.59
C ASP A 144 -26.25 16.25 -21.26
N ASP A 145 -26.44 15.57 -22.40
CA ASP A 145 -25.37 14.98 -23.22
C ASP A 145 -24.34 16.00 -23.74
N GLN A 146 -24.66 17.30 -23.74
CA GLN A 146 -23.73 18.36 -24.13
C GLN A 146 -22.96 18.97 -22.96
N ILE A 147 -23.35 18.69 -21.72
CA ILE A 147 -22.76 19.35 -20.55
C ILE A 147 -21.25 19.14 -20.43
N PRO A 148 -20.66 17.95 -20.67
CA PRO A 148 -19.21 17.76 -20.61
C PRO A 148 -18.48 18.72 -21.55
N THR A 149 -18.92 18.79 -22.81
CA THR A 149 -18.38 19.71 -23.81
C THR A 149 -18.60 21.19 -23.43
N ARG A 150 -19.74 21.56 -22.82
CA ARG A 150 -20.00 22.94 -22.37
C ARG A 150 -19.08 23.33 -21.21
N TYR A 151 -18.91 22.45 -20.24
CA TYR A 151 -18.01 22.64 -19.11
C TYR A 151 -16.56 22.77 -19.59
N ALA A 152 -16.12 21.86 -20.45
CA ALA A 152 -14.78 21.86 -21.01
C ALA A 152 -14.44 23.16 -21.75
N ASN A 153 -15.34 23.65 -22.61
CA ASN A 153 -15.18 24.93 -23.30
C ASN A 153 -15.11 26.13 -22.33
N ASN A 154 -15.91 26.11 -21.26
CA ASN A 154 -15.89 27.15 -20.24
C ASN A 154 -14.56 27.19 -19.48
N GLN A 155 -13.94 26.02 -19.28
CA GLN A 155 -12.68 25.86 -18.55
C GLN A 155 -11.44 25.78 -19.45
N SER A 156 -11.60 25.86 -20.78
CA SER A 156 -10.52 25.62 -21.74
C SER A 156 -9.79 24.29 -21.49
N ILE A 157 -10.56 23.20 -21.35
CA ILE A 157 -10.07 21.83 -21.20
C ILE A 157 -10.31 21.08 -22.52
N PRO A 158 -9.35 20.29 -23.04
CA PRO A 158 -9.56 19.47 -24.23
C PRO A 158 -10.61 18.38 -24.00
N VAL A 159 -11.43 18.11 -25.01
CA VAL A 159 -12.48 17.08 -24.99
C VAL A 159 -12.12 15.94 -25.94
N TYR A 160 -12.30 14.71 -25.46
CA TYR A 160 -12.15 13.47 -26.21
C TYR A 160 -13.48 12.73 -26.22
N ASN A 161 -14.03 12.47 -27.40
CA ASN A 161 -15.34 11.81 -27.52
C ASN A 161 -15.15 10.29 -27.60
N MET A 162 -15.47 9.57 -26.53
CA MET A 162 -15.50 8.12 -26.50
C MET A 162 -16.81 7.63 -27.12
N PRO A 163 -16.77 6.79 -28.19
CA PRO A 163 -17.97 6.34 -28.89
C PRO A 163 -18.65 5.17 -28.15
N LEU A 164 -18.97 5.38 -26.87
CA LEU A 164 -19.63 4.41 -26.00
C LEU A 164 -20.91 5.05 -25.45
N VAL A 165 -22.02 4.31 -25.49
CA VAL A 165 -23.26 4.70 -24.83
C VAL A 165 -23.20 4.26 -23.37
N THR A 166 -23.25 5.18 -22.42
CA THR A 166 -23.18 4.82 -20.99
C THR A 166 -23.75 5.92 -20.10
N ALA A 167 -23.69 5.72 -18.78
CA ALA A 167 -23.97 6.70 -17.74
C ALA A 167 -22.92 6.62 -16.64
N GLY A 168 -22.52 7.76 -16.09
CA GLY A 168 -21.56 7.82 -14.98
C GLY A 168 -22.00 7.13 -13.70
N GLY A 169 -23.30 6.97 -13.41
CA GLY A 169 -23.76 6.14 -12.30
C GLY A 169 -23.43 4.65 -12.47
N ASN A 170 -23.29 4.18 -13.72
CA ASN A 170 -22.87 2.83 -14.03
C ASN A 170 -21.34 2.67 -14.22
N TYR A 171 -20.53 3.61 -13.72
CA TYR A 171 -19.07 3.56 -13.87
C TYR A 171 -18.35 4.08 -12.64
N MET A 172 -17.26 3.43 -12.25
CA MET A 172 -16.29 3.98 -11.30
C MET A 172 -14.92 3.35 -11.48
N THR A 173 -13.86 4.08 -11.10
CA THR A 173 -12.47 3.62 -11.18
C THR A 173 -11.80 3.69 -9.81
N ASP A 174 -10.84 2.80 -9.58
CA ASP A 174 -9.90 2.82 -8.46
C ASP A 174 -8.81 3.90 -8.65
N GLY A 175 -8.81 4.54 -9.82
CA GLY A 175 -7.81 5.52 -10.19
C GLY A 175 -6.43 4.90 -10.20
N GLN A 176 -6.24 3.64 -10.59
CA GLN A 176 -4.95 2.98 -10.81
C GLN A 176 -5.04 2.02 -12.01
N GLY A 177 -5.94 2.33 -12.96
CA GLY A 177 -6.13 1.54 -14.17
C GLY A 177 -7.14 0.41 -14.02
N ILE A 178 -7.93 0.37 -12.94
CA ILE A 178 -9.04 -0.58 -12.77
C ILE A 178 -10.36 0.17 -12.73
N ALA A 179 -11.38 -0.33 -13.42
CA ALA A 179 -12.73 0.20 -13.35
C ALA A 179 -13.78 -0.89 -13.28
N ILE A 180 -14.97 -0.53 -12.82
CA ILE A 180 -16.14 -1.41 -12.76
C ILE A 180 -17.36 -0.75 -13.41
N SER A 181 -18.17 -1.58 -14.06
CA SER A 181 -19.51 -1.27 -14.54
C SER A 181 -20.38 -2.51 -14.46
N THR A 182 -21.71 -2.35 -14.47
CA THR A 182 -22.58 -3.52 -14.66
C THR A 182 -22.66 -3.95 -16.13
N THR A 183 -23.21 -5.14 -16.39
CA THR A 183 -23.49 -5.66 -17.74
C THR A 183 -24.38 -4.75 -18.59
N LEU A 184 -25.03 -3.74 -18.01
CA LEU A 184 -25.76 -2.72 -18.75
C LEU A 184 -24.91 -2.09 -19.87
N VAL A 185 -23.60 -1.90 -19.64
CA VAL A 185 -22.70 -1.36 -20.67
C VAL A 185 -22.64 -2.26 -21.92
N TRP A 186 -22.75 -3.59 -21.77
CA TRP A 186 -22.83 -4.51 -22.90
C TRP A 186 -24.23 -4.53 -23.53
N GLU A 187 -25.27 -4.47 -22.70
CA GLU A 187 -26.66 -4.48 -23.16
C GLU A 187 -27.01 -3.24 -24.01
N GLU A 188 -26.43 -2.08 -23.69
CA GLU A 188 -26.67 -0.81 -24.41
C GLU A 188 -25.75 -0.63 -25.63
N ASN A 189 -24.70 -1.43 -25.76
CA ASN A 189 -23.67 -1.32 -26.81
C ASN A 189 -23.53 -2.59 -27.64
N THR A 190 -24.65 -3.19 -28.06
CA THR A 190 -24.66 -4.45 -28.84
C THR A 190 -23.96 -4.39 -30.19
N GLY A 191 -23.58 -3.18 -30.65
CA GLY A 191 -22.80 -2.96 -31.86
C GLY A 191 -21.30 -3.23 -31.69
N TYR A 192 -20.82 -3.39 -30.46
CA TYR A 192 -19.43 -3.67 -30.12
C TYR A 192 -19.31 -5.02 -29.42
N THR A 193 -18.19 -5.71 -29.64
CA THR A 193 -17.78 -6.84 -28.81
C THR A 193 -17.32 -6.35 -27.44
N HIS A 194 -17.34 -7.23 -26.43
CA HIS A 194 -16.88 -6.87 -25.09
C HIS A 194 -15.41 -6.43 -25.11
N GLU A 195 -14.59 -7.04 -25.96
CA GLU A 195 -13.18 -6.69 -26.12
C GLU A 195 -12.99 -5.30 -26.77
N GLU A 196 -13.82 -4.93 -27.76
CA GLU A 196 -13.80 -3.57 -28.32
C GLU A 196 -14.20 -2.53 -27.27
N ILE A 197 -15.16 -2.85 -26.39
CA ILE A 197 -15.52 -1.99 -25.25
C ILE A 197 -14.34 -1.84 -24.30
N ASN A 198 -13.67 -2.94 -23.94
CA ASN A 198 -12.47 -2.91 -23.09
C ASN A 198 -11.36 -2.05 -23.72
N GLN A 199 -11.13 -2.19 -25.02
CA GLN A 199 -10.14 -1.39 -25.75
C GLN A 199 -10.50 0.10 -25.79
N MET A 200 -11.77 0.44 -25.97
CA MET A 200 -12.22 1.84 -25.90
C MET A 200 -12.02 2.43 -24.50
N VAL A 201 -12.43 1.71 -23.46
CA VAL A 201 -12.27 2.16 -22.07
C VAL A 201 -10.78 2.29 -21.71
N ASN A 202 -9.92 1.37 -22.16
CA ASN A 202 -8.47 1.50 -22.02
C ASN A 202 -7.92 2.74 -22.76
N GLN A 203 -8.26 2.89 -24.03
CA GLN A 203 -7.71 3.93 -24.90
C GLN A 203 -8.10 5.35 -24.44
N TYR A 204 -9.33 5.54 -23.97
CA TYR A 204 -9.84 6.86 -23.59
C TYR A 204 -9.61 7.19 -22.11
N LEU A 205 -9.60 6.20 -21.22
CA LEU A 205 -9.59 6.40 -19.77
C LEU A 205 -8.36 5.84 -19.07
N GLY A 206 -7.51 5.08 -19.77
CA GLY A 206 -6.31 4.46 -19.17
C GLY A 206 -6.62 3.24 -18.31
N ILE A 207 -7.79 2.63 -18.48
CA ILE A 207 -8.21 1.46 -17.69
C ILE A 207 -7.66 0.18 -18.30
N GLU A 208 -6.73 -0.46 -17.60
CA GLU A 208 -6.10 -1.72 -18.00
C GLU A 208 -6.96 -2.94 -17.66
N THR A 209 -7.64 -2.90 -16.50
CA THR A 209 -8.54 -3.97 -16.06
C THR A 209 -9.95 -3.42 -15.92
N TYR A 210 -10.87 -3.90 -16.76
CA TYR A 210 -12.27 -3.47 -16.73
C TYR A 210 -13.19 -4.61 -16.31
N HIS A 211 -13.70 -4.52 -15.09
CA HIS A 211 -14.66 -5.47 -14.52
C HIS A 211 -16.07 -5.10 -14.97
N VAL A 212 -16.66 -5.93 -15.82
CA VAL A 212 -18.08 -5.82 -16.17
C VAL A 212 -18.85 -6.96 -15.53
N VAL A 213 -19.67 -6.63 -14.53
CA VAL A 213 -20.31 -7.59 -13.61
C VAL A 213 -21.84 -7.56 -13.72
N PRO A 214 -22.56 -8.65 -13.41
CA PRO A 214 -24.03 -8.61 -13.36
C PRO A 214 -24.54 -7.56 -12.36
N ASP A 215 -25.66 -6.91 -12.68
CA ASP A 215 -26.38 -6.12 -11.68
C ASP A 215 -26.99 -7.04 -10.62
N VAL A 216 -26.94 -6.63 -9.35
CA VAL A 216 -27.43 -7.41 -8.20
C VAL A 216 -28.70 -6.83 -7.58
N ASN A 217 -29.19 -5.68 -8.06
CA ASN A 217 -30.39 -5.05 -7.51
C ASN A 217 -31.66 -5.59 -8.16
N GLY A 218 -31.59 -6.06 -9.40
CA GLY A 218 -32.77 -6.51 -10.14
C GLY A 218 -33.72 -5.35 -10.49
N GLU A 219 -33.21 -4.12 -10.43
CA GLU A 219 -33.94 -2.89 -10.71
C GLU A 219 -33.69 -2.43 -12.14
N TYR A 220 -34.57 -1.56 -12.65
CA TYR A 220 -34.52 -1.11 -14.04
C TYR A 220 -33.23 -0.33 -14.38
N ILE A 221 -32.62 0.33 -13.39
CA ILE A 221 -31.52 1.28 -13.61
C ILE A 221 -30.18 0.57 -13.84
N LYS A 222 -29.95 -0.58 -13.19
CA LYS A 222 -28.72 -1.39 -13.26
C LYS A 222 -27.40 -0.63 -13.08
N HIS A 223 -27.39 0.45 -12.29
CA HIS A 223 -26.18 1.23 -12.03
C HIS A 223 -25.36 0.61 -10.90
N ILE A 224 -24.04 0.53 -11.08
CA ILE A 224 -23.11 0.03 -10.07
C ILE A 224 -23.16 0.85 -8.77
N ASP A 225 -23.38 2.17 -8.84
CA ASP A 225 -23.43 3.05 -7.66
C ASP A 225 -24.65 2.82 -6.73
N CYS A 226 -25.62 2.01 -7.16
CA CYS A 226 -26.79 1.63 -6.38
C CYS A 226 -26.51 0.44 -5.45
N TRP A 227 -25.35 -0.21 -5.56
CA TRP A 227 -25.02 -1.38 -4.74
C TRP A 227 -23.52 -1.58 -4.46
N GLY A 228 -22.64 -0.91 -5.19
CA GLY A 228 -21.19 -0.97 -5.04
C GLY A 228 -20.54 0.40 -5.06
N LYS A 229 -19.43 0.59 -4.33
CA LYS A 229 -18.62 1.82 -4.38
C LYS A 229 -17.16 1.58 -4.02
N TYR A 230 -16.21 1.96 -4.88
CA TYR A 230 -14.81 2.03 -4.47
C TYR A 230 -14.61 3.13 -3.41
N LEU A 231 -14.00 2.76 -2.28
CA LEU A 231 -13.68 3.66 -1.17
C LEU A 231 -12.19 4.00 -1.10
N SER A 232 -11.34 3.09 -1.59
CA SER A 232 -9.89 3.25 -1.78
C SER A 232 -9.47 2.38 -2.98
N PRO A 233 -8.19 2.41 -3.39
CA PRO A 233 -7.73 1.55 -4.50
C PRO A 233 -7.87 0.04 -4.25
N ASP A 234 -8.00 -0.38 -2.99
CA ASP A 234 -8.12 -1.79 -2.59
C ASP A 234 -9.38 -2.11 -1.75
N THR A 235 -10.26 -1.13 -1.51
CA THR A 235 -11.50 -1.32 -0.75
C THR A 235 -12.72 -0.97 -1.59
N ILE A 236 -13.66 -1.92 -1.67
CA ILE A 236 -14.97 -1.73 -2.29
C ILE A 236 -16.07 -1.95 -1.25
N LEU A 237 -17.01 -1.02 -1.16
CA LEU A 237 -18.23 -1.15 -0.37
C LEU A 237 -19.29 -1.86 -1.20
N ILE A 238 -19.91 -2.90 -0.65
CA ILE A 238 -21.02 -3.61 -1.26
C ILE A 238 -22.22 -3.61 -0.29
N ARG A 239 -23.43 -3.38 -0.82
CA ARG A 239 -24.65 -3.43 0.00
C ARG A 239 -24.83 -4.81 0.65
N GLU A 240 -25.53 -4.86 1.77
CA GLU A 240 -25.84 -6.09 2.52
C GLU A 240 -27.33 -6.11 2.84
N VAL A 241 -27.97 -7.26 2.69
CA VAL A 241 -29.40 -7.45 2.92
C VAL A 241 -29.65 -8.68 3.80
N PRO A 242 -30.80 -8.79 4.49
CA PRO A 242 -31.11 -10.00 5.24
C PRO A 242 -31.17 -11.22 4.32
N THR A 243 -30.89 -12.42 4.85
CA THR A 243 -30.95 -13.69 4.09
C THR A 243 -32.34 -14.02 3.51
N SER A 244 -33.39 -13.30 3.92
CA SER A 244 -34.74 -13.43 3.38
C SER A 244 -35.03 -12.48 2.21
N HIS A 245 -34.12 -11.57 1.89
CA HIS A 245 -34.26 -10.61 0.81
C HIS A 245 -34.09 -11.30 -0.55
N SER A 246 -34.85 -10.89 -1.56
CA SER A 246 -34.86 -11.57 -2.86
C SER A 246 -33.51 -11.51 -3.59
N GLN A 247 -32.71 -10.48 -3.33
CA GLN A 247 -31.41 -10.24 -3.96
C GLN A 247 -30.22 -10.74 -3.12
N TYR A 248 -30.46 -11.46 -2.02
CA TYR A 248 -29.38 -11.88 -1.12
C TYR A 248 -28.31 -12.69 -1.86
N ASP A 249 -28.73 -13.69 -2.64
CA ASP A 249 -27.80 -14.59 -3.34
C ASP A 249 -26.97 -13.85 -4.39
N GLU A 250 -27.56 -12.92 -5.13
CA GLU A 250 -26.86 -12.11 -6.14
C GLU A 250 -25.84 -11.16 -5.51
N ILE A 251 -26.17 -10.56 -4.37
CA ILE A 251 -25.27 -9.67 -3.63
C ILE A 251 -24.09 -10.44 -3.05
N GLU A 252 -24.32 -11.59 -2.42
CA GLU A 252 -23.21 -12.41 -1.89
C GLU A 252 -22.34 -12.97 -3.03
N ALA A 253 -22.92 -13.28 -4.20
CA ALA A 253 -22.13 -13.66 -5.37
C ALA A 253 -21.21 -12.53 -5.87
N ALA A 254 -21.62 -11.26 -5.76
CA ALA A 254 -20.74 -10.13 -6.07
C ALA A 254 -19.63 -9.97 -5.02
N VAL A 255 -19.92 -10.22 -3.74
CA VAL A 255 -18.91 -10.24 -2.67
C VAL A 255 -17.85 -11.31 -2.96
N ASP A 256 -18.27 -12.56 -3.21
CA ASP A 256 -17.39 -13.67 -3.58
C ASP A 256 -16.53 -13.32 -4.81
N TYR A 257 -17.14 -12.66 -5.80
CA TYR A 257 -16.42 -12.18 -6.97
C TYR A 257 -15.30 -11.22 -6.59
N PHE A 258 -15.60 -10.13 -5.88
CA PHE A 258 -14.60 -9.11 -5.56
C PHE A 258 -13.51 -9.60 -4.60
N GLU A 259 -13.85 -10.44 -3.60
CA GLU A 259 -12.84 -11.06 -2.71
C GLU A 259 -11.84 -11.94 -3.48
N SER A 260 -12.27 -12.52 -4.60
CA SER A 260 -11.41 -13.32 -5.48
C SER A 260 -10.59 -12.51 -6.49
N GLN A 261 -10.88 -11.22 -6.67
CA GLN A 261 -10.13 -10.34 -7.56
C GLN A 261 -8.94 -9.70 -6.85
N LEU A 262 -7.91 -9.32 -7.62
CA LEU A 262 -6.79 -8.54 -7.12
C LEU A 262 -7.05 -7.04 -7.35
N SER A 263 -6.76 -6.24 -6.34
CA SER A 263 -6.66 -4.78 -6.43
C SER A 263 -5.40 -4.36 -7.20
N CYS A 264 -5.27 -3.06 -7.47
CA CYS A 264 -4.06 -2.49 -8.07
C CYS A 264 -2.79 -2.70 -7.22
N TYR A 265 -2.92 -3.04 -5.94
CA TYR A 265 -1.78 -3.36 -5.06
C TYR A 265 -1.35 -4.83 -5.14
N GLY A 266 -2.06 -5.65 -5.92
CA GLY A 266 -1.81 -7.09 -6.03
C GLY A 266 -2.31 -7.90 -4.84
N THR A 267 -3.09 -7.29 -3.95
CA THR A 267 -3.79 -7.94 -2.82
C THR A 267 -5.27 -8.13 -3.17
N SER A 268 -5.93 -9.12 -2.57
CA SER A 268 -7.39 -9.25 -2.66
C SER A 268 -8.09 -7.96 -2.20
N TYR A 269 -9.23 -7.64 -2.80
CA TYR A 269 -10.04 -6.50 -2.34
C TYR A 269 -10.52 -6.72 -0.90
N ASN A 270 -10.47 -5.65 -0.12
CA ASN A 270 -11.21 -5.54 1.12
C ASN A 270 -12.66 -5.18 0.78
N VAL A 271 -13.59 -6.11 1.02
CA VAL A 271 -15.01 -5.88 0.75
C VAL A 271 -15.71 -5.38 2.00
N ALA A 272 -15.91 -4.06 2.09
CA ALA A 272 -16.70 -3.45 3.14
C ALA A 272 -18.20 -3.69 2.90
N ARG A 273 -18.99 -3.78 3.97
CA ARG A 273 -20.44 -4.06 3.91
C ARG A 273 -21.25 -2.90 4.50
N VAL A 274 -22.40 -2.60 3.89
CA VAL A 274 -23.38 -1.64 4.43
C VAL A 274 -24.79 -2.24 4.42
N TYR A 275 -25.42 -2.31 5.58
CA TYR A 275 -26.70 -3.00 5.75
C TYR A 275 -27.89 -2.15 5.26
N THR A 276 -28.58 -2.62 4.23
CA THR A 276 -29.69 -1.95 3.52
C THR A 276 -30.95 -2.83 3.47
N PRO A 277 -31.53 -3.23 4.62
CA PRO A 277 -32.59 -4.26 4.63
C PRO A 277 -33.90 -3.86 3.96
N ASN A 278 -34.11 -2.56 3.72
CA ASN A 278 -35.27 -2.02 3.01
C ASN A 278 -34.81 -1.17 1.82
N ASP A 279 -33.73 -1.57 1.15
CA ASP A 279 -33.17 -0.91 -0.03
C ASP A 279 -32.77 0.56 0.19
N GLN A 280 -32.33 0.92 1.39
CA GLN A 280 -31.77 2.24 1.63
C GLN A 280 -30.56 2.48 0.71
N PRO A 281 -30.41 3.65 0.08
CA PRO A 281 -29.40 3.90 -0.93
C PRO A 281 -28.02 4.26 -0.33
N TYR A 282 -27.61 3.62 0.77
CA TYR A 282 -26.41 4.04 1.50
C TYR A 282 -25.13 4.01 0.67
N THR A 283 -25.01 3.08 -0.29
CA THR A 283 -23.86 3.02 -1.22
C THR A 283 -23.77 4.25 -2.14
N ASN A 284 -24.90 4.92 -2.41
CA ASN A 284 -25.03 6.07 -3.30
C ASN A 284 -24.56 7.38 -2.62
N SER A 285 -23.44 7.27 -1.91
CA SER A 285 -22.69 8.35 -1.24
C SER A 285 -21.76 9.09 -2.21
N LEU A 286 -21.37 10.31 -1.86
CA LEU A 286 -20.33 11.09 -2.55
C LEU A 286 -19.09 11.20 -1.67
N ILE A 287 -17.92 10.87 -2.21
CA ILE A 287 -16.65 11.18 -1.58
C ILE A 287 -16.16 12.52 -2.14
N LEU A 288 -15.77 13.43 -1.25
CA LEU A 288 -15.28 14.75 -1.61
C LEU A 288 -14.14 15.13 -0.68
N ASN A 289 -12.90 15.00 -1.18
CA ASN A 289 -11.68 15.16 -0.39
C ASN A 289 -11.72 14.29 0.86
N ASN A 290 -11.71 14.88 2.07
CA ASN A 290 -11.74 14.17 3.34
C ASN A 290 -13.17 13.93 3.88
N LYS A 291 -14.22 14.31 3.14
CA LYS A 291 -15.63 14.12 3.54
C LYS A 291 -16.29 13.00 2.74
N VAL A 292 -17.20 12.27 3.39
CA VAL A 292 -18.11 11.33 2.74
C VAL A 292 -19.55 11.71 3.07
N LEU A 293 -20.32 12.08 2.07
CA LEU A 293 -21.71 12.49 2.21
C LEU A 293 -22.61 11.30 1.87
N VAL A 294 -23.26 10.73 2.88
CA VAL A 294 -24.07 9.52 2.79
C VAL A 294 -25.56 9.89 2.76
N PRO A 295 -26.34 9.42 1.77
CA PRO A 295 -27.79 9.61 1.78
C PRO A 295 -28.42 8.76 2.89
N ILE A 296 -29.02 9.41 3.88
CA ILE A 296 -29.75 8.72 4.96
C ILE A 296 -31.26 8.91 4.81
N THR A 297 -32.03 7.98 5.36
CA THR A 297 -33.49 7.92 5.12
C THR A 297 -34.34 8.28 6.34
N GLY A 298 -33.71 8.62 7.47
CA GLY A 298 -34.36 8.79 8.77
C GLY A 298 -34.73 7.46 9.42
N SER A 299 -34.03 6.39 9.04
CA SER A 299 -34.31 5.02 9.46
C SER A 299 -33.41 4.59 10.63
N GLN A 300 -33.78 3.54 11.36
CA GLN A 300 -32.99 3.02 12.50
C GLN A 300 -31.61 2.42 12.10
N TRP A 301 -31.31 2.34 10.81
CA TRP A 301 -30.09 1.75 10.23
C TRP A 301 -29.10 2.82 9.78
N ASP A 302 -29.49 4.10 9.84
CA ASP A 302 -28.66 5.21 9.36
C ASP A 302 -27.35 5.30 10.15
N ASP A 303 -27.40 5.19 11.48
CA ASP A 303 -26.21 5.25 12.34
C ASP A 303 -25.23 4.10 12.06
N GLU A 304 -25.76 2.89 11.81
CA GLU A 304 -24.94 1.71 11.47
C GLU A 304 -24.31 1.86 10.08
N ALA A 305 -25.05 2.39 9.11
CA ALA A 305 -24.53 2.66 7.78
C ALA A 305 -23.38 3.70 7.81
N ILE A 306 -23.53 4.77 8.59
CA ILE A 306 -22.44 5.75 8.80
C ILE A 306 -21.23 5.09 9.46
N ALA A 307 -21.44 4.22 10.45
CA ALA A 307 -20.36 3.49 11.11
C ALA A 307 -19.59 2.56 10.14
N SER A 308 -20.27 1.91 9.19
CA SER A 308 -19.61 1.10 8.14
C SER A 308 -18.61 1.94 7.32
N TYR A 309 -19.01 3.15 6.90
CA TYR A 309 -18.11 4.07 6.20
C TYR A 309 -16.95 4.53 7.08
N GLN A 310 -17.20 4.89 8.33
CA GLN A 310 -16.14 5.31 9.27
C GLN A 310 -15.11 4.21 9.52
N SER A 311 -15.55 2.96 9.59
CA SER A 311 -14.67 1.80 9.71
C SER A 311 -13.87 1.54 8.43
N ALA A 312 -14.49 1.70 7.27
CA ALA A 312 -13.86 1.44 5.98
C ALA A 312 -12.95 2.59 5.50
N MET A 313 -13.18 3.82 5.99
CA MET A 313 -12.43 5.03 5.62
C MET A 313 -11.92 5.79 6.85
N PRO A 314 -10.97 5.23 7.63
CA PRO A 314 -10.45 5.90 8.82
C PRO A 314 -9.86 7.27 8.50
N GLY A 315 -10.26 8.29 9.26
CA GLY A 315 -9.81 9.68 9.09
C GLY A 315 -10.72 10.55 8.22
N TYR A 316 -11.68 9.96 7.49
CA TYR A 316 -12.71 10.72 6.78
C TYR A 316 -13.79 11.21 7.75
N GLU A 317 -14.35 12.38 7.45
CA GLU A 317 -15.54 12.90 8.09
C GLU A 317 -16.78 12.37 7.33
N VAL A 318 -17.53 11.47 7.96
CA VAL A 318 -18.70 10.82 7.35
C VAL A 318 -19.97 11.48 7.86
N LEU A 319 -20.75 12.06 6.95
CA LEU A 319 -21.92 12.89 7.24
C LEU A 319 -23.17 12.35 6.55
N GLY A 320 -24.26 12.20 7.32
CA GLY A 320 -25.55 11.74 6.81
C GLY A 320 -26.46 12.90 6.42
N PHE A 321 -27.06 12.83 5.22
CA PHE A 321 -28.04 13.82 4.76
C PHE A 321 -29.36 13.19 4.33
N THR A 322 -30.47 13.73 4.85
CA THR A 322 -31.82 13.38 4.40
C THR A 322 -32.19 14.10 3.11
N GLY A 323 -33.05 13.48 2.29
CA GLY A 323 -33.56 14.05 1.05
C GLY A 323 -34.63 13.16 0.43
N SER A 324 -35.07 13.52 -0.78
CA SER A 324 -35.96 12.67 -1.57
C SER A 324 -35.14 11.58 -2.26
N TRP A 325 -34.70 10.60 -1.49
CA TRP A 325 -33.87 9.49 -1.96
C TRP A 325 -34.72 8.29 -2.37
N ASP A 326 -34.22 7.57 -3.38
CA ASP A 326 -34.73 6.29 -3.85
C ASP A 326 -33.54 5.30 -3.88
N SER A 327 -33.82 4.00 -3.80
CA SER A 327 -32.78 2.96 -3.89
C SER A 327 -31.99 3.03 -5.21
N THR A 328 -32.64 3.57 -6.25
CA THR A 328 -32.09 3.76 -7.59
C THR A 328 -31.65 5.20 -7.89
N ASP A 329 -31.83 6.15 -6.97
CA ASP A 329 -31.47 7.57 -7.16
C ASP A 329 -31.34 8.31 -5.83
N ALA A 330 -30.10 8.60 -5.43
CA ALA A 330 -29.84 9.41 -4.24
C ALA A 330 -28.73 10.44 -4.46
N LEU A 331 -27.81 10.60 -3.50
CA LEU A 331 -26.89 11.73 -3.48
C LEU A 331 -25.84 11.64 -4.59
N HIS A 332 -25.22 10.48 -4.77
CA HIS A 332 -24.18 10.26 -5.77
C HIS A 332 -24.70 10.50 -7.19
N CYS A 333 -25.94 10.11 -7.50
CA CYS A 333 -26.56 10.32 -8.82
C CYS A 333 -26.73 11.81 -9.17
N ARG A 334 -26.74 12.71 -8.18
CA ARG A 334 -27.11 14.13 -8.32
C ARG A 334 -25.94 15.09 -8.15
N ALA A 335 -24.72 14.55 -8.01
CA ALA A 335 -23.50 15.30 -7.85
C ALA A 335 -22.32 14.58 -8.52
N MET A 336 -21.38 15.35 -9.08
CA MET A 336 -20.15 14.84 -9.67
C MET A 336 -18.95 15.62 -9.17
N GLY A 337 -17.96 14.93 -8.61
CA GLY A 337 -16.68 15.56 -8.24
C GLY A 337 -15.98 16.14 -9.47
N ILE A 338 -15.40 17.33 -9.31
CA ILE A 338 -14.56 17.97 -10.31
C ILE A 338 -13.13 17.76 -9.85
N THR A 339 -12.42 16.86 -10.55
CA THR A 339 -11.02 16.54 -10.28
C THR A 339 -10.17 17.80 -10.24
N ASP A 340 -9.30 17.91 -9.25
CA ASP A 340 -8.35 19.00 -9.15
C ASP A 340 -7.43 19.04 -10.39
N ARG A 341 -7.49 20.16 -11.12
CA ARG A 341 -6.67 20.44 -12.30
C ARG A 341 -5.19 20.63 -11.95
N TYR A 342 -4.91 20.86 -10.68
CA TYR A 342 -3.62 21.29 -10.13
C TYR A 342 -3.11 20.35 -9.04
N MET A 343 -3.58 19.09 -9.06
CA MET A 343 -3.21 18.06 -8.09
C MET A 343 -1.69 18.02 -7.90
N LEU A 344 -1.20 18.28 -6.68
CA LEU A 344 0.23 18.29 -6.37
C LEU A 344 0.87 16.95 -6.75
N TYR A 345 1.84 16.97 -7.66
CA TYR A 345 2.53 15.79 -8.13
C TYR A 345 3.80 15.58 -7.32
N THR A 346 3.64 14.94 -6.16
CA THR A 346 4.75 14.56 -5.29
C THR A 346 5.09 13.09 -5.51
N GLY A 347 6.34 12.77 -5.81
CA GLY A 347 6.76 11.40 -6.10
C GLY A 347 8.22 11.11 -5.81
N VAL A 348 8.56 9.82 -5.84
CA VAL A 348 9.93 9.32 -5.73
C VAL A 348 10.37 8.81 -7.09
N TYR A 349 11.39 9.44 -7.66
CA TYR A 349 12.14 8.84 -8.76
C TYR A 349 13.19 7.89 -8.20
N TRP A 350 13.29 6.68 -8.75
CA TRP A 350 14.25 5.69 -8.28
C TRP A 350 14.79 4.82 -9.42
N THR A 351 15.99 4.27 -9.24
CA THR A 351 16.64 3.37 -10.20
C THR A 351 17.47 2.31 -9.50
N VAL A 352 17.71 1.20 -10.20
CA VAL A 352 18.45 0.04 -9.71
C VAL A 352 19.67 -0.18 -10.59
N ASN A 353 20.84 -0.32 -9.99
CA ASN A 353 22.10 -0.62 -10.67
C ASN A 353 22.40 0.32 -11.86
N ASN A 354 22.01 1.60 -11.74
CA ASN A 354 22.11 2.63 -12.79
C ASN A 354 21.30 2.34 -14.06
N GLY A 355 20.18 1.62 -13.95
CA GLY A 355 19.22 1.45 -15.03
C GLY A 355 18.40 2.71 -15.32
N SER A 356 17.25 2.53 -15.97
CA SER A 356 16.28 3.61 -16.18
C SER A 356 15.72 4.12 -14.84
N TRP A 357 15.38 5.40 -14.79
CA TRP A 357 14.61 5.97 -13.69
C TRP A 357 13.15 5.56 -13.81
N ASN A 358 12.60 5.08 -12.70
CA ASN A 358 11.18 4.78 -12.51
C ASN A 358 10.59 5.84 -11.58
N PHE A 359 9.27 6.03 -11.65
CA PHE A 359 8.56 7.01 -10.83
C PHE A 359 7.52 6.30 -9.95
N ILE A 360 7.39 6.73 -8.70
CA ILE A 360 6.35 6.30 -7.77
C ILE A 360 5.67 7.55 -7.23
N GLN A 361 4.36 7.67 -7.41
CA GLN A 361 3.58 8.73 -6.77
C GLN A 361 3.61 8.54 -5.25
N MET A 362 3.92 9.60 -4.50
CA MET A 362 3.85 9.59 -3.04
C MET A 362 2.42 9.81 -2.56
N THR A 363 2.05 9.10 -1.51
CA THR A 363 0.76 9.23 -0.82
C THR A 363 0.91 10.21 0.35
N SER A 364 -0.01 11.17 0.45
CA SER A 364 -0.10 12.07 1.62
C SER A 364 -0.50 11.29 2.88
N GLN A 365 0.19 11.55 3.99
CA GLN A 365 -0.10 11.02 5.33
C GLN A 365 -0.67 12.11 6.26
N GLY A 366 -1.01 13.28 5.72
CA GLY A 366 -1.44 14.48 6.48
C GLY A 366 -0.27 15.31 7.03
N ASN A 367 -0.53 16.52 7.53
CA ASN A 367 0.47 17.44 8.13
C ASN A 367 1.76 17.63 7.28
N GLU A 368 1.62 17.77 5.96
CA GLU A 368 2.76 17.90 5.02
C GLU A 368 3.69 16.67 4.95
N TYR A 369 3.26 15.51 5.47
CA TYR A 369 3.99 14.25 5.35
C TYR A 369 3.54 13.47 4.12
N TYR A 370 4.50 12.94 3.38
CA TYR A 370 4.28 12.13 2.19
C TYR A 370 5.13 10.86 2.30
N SER A 371 4.61 9.73 1.81
CA SER A 371 5.30 8.44 1.80
C SER A 371 5.19 7.73 0.47
N ALA A 372 6.23 7.01 0.06
CA ALA A 372 6.20 6.06 -1.05
C ALA A 372 7.03 4.82 -0.69
N VAL A 373 6.68 3.68 -1.27
CA VAL A 373 7.40 2.41 -1.08
C VAL A 373 8.08 2.02 -2.38
N ILE A 374 9.41 2.01 -2.38
CA ILE A 374 10.17 1.42 -3.50
C ILE A 374 9.97 -0.09 -3.46
N PRO A 375 9.54 -0.74 -4.57
CA PRO A 375 9.31 -2.18 -4.61
C PRO A 375 10.52 -3.00 -4.13
N PRO A 376 10.33 -4.20 -3.58
CA PRO A 376 11.43 -5.07 -3.15
C PRO A 376 12.46 -5.30 -4.26
N GLN A 377 13.73 -5.20 -3.91
CA GLN A 377 14.85 -5.36 -4.83
C GLN A 377 15.68 -6.59 -4.48
N VAL A 378 16.37 -7.13 -5.48
CA VAL A 378 17.29 -8.26 -5.27
C VAL A 378 18.39 -7.84 -4.29
N ASN A 379 18.69 -8.71 -3.32
CA ASN A 379 19.76 -8.47 -2.35
C ASN A 379 21.08 -8.07 -3.03
N GLY A 380 21.71 -7.01 -2.54
CA GLY A 380 22.93 -6.42 -3.09
C GLY A 380 22.69 -5.39 -4.21
N SER A 381 21.44 -5.14 -4.61
CA SER A 381 21.14 -4.12 -5.63
C SER A 381 21.42 -2.71 -5.11
N VAL A 382 22.09 -1.89 -5.92
CA VAL A 382 22.30 -0.47 -5.59
C VAL A 382 21.08 0.31 -6.05
N VAL A 383 20.31 0.82 -5.11
CA VAL A 383 19.15 1.67 -5.37
C VAL A 383 19.56 3.12 -5.23
N ARG A 384 19.21 3.94 -6.23
CA ARG A 384 19.32 5.40 -6.15
C ARG A 384 17.94 6.02 -6.22
N TYR A 385 17.69 7.08 -5.45
CA TYR A 385 16.41 7.77 -5.49
C TYR A 385 16.53 9.28 -5.19
N TYR A 386 15.55 10.06 -5.66
CA TYR A 386 15.34 11.44 -5.23
C TYR A 386 13.84 11.73 -5.15
N ILE A 387 13.46 12.68 -4.30
CA ILE A 387 12.08 13.14 -4.17
C ILE A 387 11.87 14.28 -5.17
N HIS A 388 10.70 14.28 -5.78
CA HIS A 388 10.25 15.28 -6.73
C HIS A 388 8.90 15.84 -6.27
N ALA A 389 8.77 17.16 -6.30
CA ALA A 389 7.51 17.83 -6.07
C ALA A 389 7.34 18.91 -7.14
N GLU A 390 6.20 18.89 -7.79
CA GLU A 390 5.79 19.93 -8.72
C GLU A 390 4.46 20.55 -8.26
N ASP A 391 4.39 21.87 -8.35
CA ASP A 391 3.14 22.61 -8.14
C ASP A 391 2.71 23.38 -9.39
N ALA A 392 1.44 23.79 -9.37
CA ALA A 392 0.77 24.48 -10.47
C ALA A 392 1.36 25.83 -10.89
N SER A 393 2.31 26.38 -10.14
CA SER A 393 3.04 27.58 -10.58
C SER A 393 4.24 27.25 -11.48
N GLY A 394 4.45 25.97 -11.80
CA GLY A 394 5.64 25.47 -12.49
C GLY A 394 6.86 25.46 -11.57
N ARG A 395 6.66 25.56 -10.25
CA ARG A 395 7.75 25.38 -9.29
C ARG A 395 7.99 23.88 -9.17
N VAL A 396 9.18 23.51 -9.58
CA VAL A 396 9.71 22.16 -9.47
C VAL A 396 10.81 22.19 -8.41
N GLU A 397 10.67 21.36 -7.40
CA GLU A 397 11.70 21.16 -6.38
C GLU A 397 12.08 19.68 -6.33
N ASN A 398 13.37 19.42 -6.24
CA ASN A 398 13.91 18.08 -6.02
C ASN A 398 14.59 18.02 -4.66
N HIS A 399 14.61 16.82 -4.08
CA HIS A 399 15.40 16.56 -2.90
C HIS A 399 16.22 15.27 -3.08
N PRO A 400 17.56 15.34 -3.13
CA PRO A 400 18.39 16.55 -2.97
C PRO A 400 18.26 17.52 -4.16
N TYR A 401 18.67 18.78 -3.97
CA TYR A 401 18.34 19.91 -4.88
C TYR A 401 18.63 19.65 -6.36
N ILE A 402 19.73 18.97 -6.69
CA ILE A 402 20.14 18.68 -8.08
C ILE A 402 19.54 17.35 -8.63
N GLY A 403 18.63 16.72 -7.89
CA GLY A 403 17.89 15.52 -8.28
C GLY A 403 18.79 14.34 -8.64
N ALA A 404 18.59 13.78 -9.83
CA ALA A 404 19.30 12.58 -10.32
C ALA A 404 20.84 12.67 -10.25
N ALA A 405 21.43 13.86 -10.36
CA ALA A 405 22.88 14.04 -10.33
C ALA A 405 23.51 13.84 -8.93
N ASP A 406 22.71 13.91 -7.87
CA ASP A 406 23.15 13.73 -6.47
C ASP A 406 22.17 12.85 -5.69
N ALA A 407 21.49 11.93 -6.39
CA ALA A 407 20.47 11.09 -5.79
C ALA A 407 20.97 10.35 -4.53
N TYR A 408 20.08 10.19 -3.55
CA TYR A 408 20.32 9.32 -2.41
C TYR A 408 20.61 7.90 -2.88
N VAL A 409 21.51 7.21 -2.18
CA VAL A 409 21.92 5.85 -2.54
C VAL A 409 21.80 4.96 -1.32
N PHE A 410 21.17 3.79 -1.50
CA PHE A 410 21.23 2.70 -0.54
C PHE A 410 21.46 1.37 -1.28
N ILE A 411 21.91 0.36 -0.54
CA ILE A 411 22.03 -1.02 -1.06
C ILE A 411 20.85 -1.79 -0.50
N ALA A 412 20.05 -2.38 -1.38
CA ALA A 412 18.99 -3.28 -0.99
C ALA A 412 19.62 -4.48 -0.26
N GLN A 413 19.30 -4.63 1.01
CA GLN A 413 19.65 -5.81 1.79
C GLN A 413 18.43 -6.71 1.83
N GLY A 414 18.63 -8.01 1.63
CA GLY A 414 17.59 -8.99 1.92
C GLY A 414 17.16 -8.89 3.38
N ASP A 415 15.94 -9.32 3.68
CA ASP A 415 15.43 -9.39 5.04
C ASP A 415 16.49 -10.03 5.94
N ILE A 416 16.82 -9.32 7.02
CA ILE A 416 17.62 -9.87 8.11
C ILE A 416 16.84 -11.08 8.59
N GLN A 417 17.29 -12.29 8.24
CA GLN A 417 16.66 -13.50 8.75
C GLN A 417 16.62 -13.38 10.27
N PRO A 418 15.48 -13.67 10.93
CA PRO A 418 15.43 -13.66 12.37
C PRO A 418 16.48 -14.63 12.90
N ASN A 419 17.39 -14.12 13.74
CA ASN A 419 18.47 -14.91 14.32
C ASN A 419 17.92 -16.04 15.20
N HIS A 420 18.28 -17.27 14.89
CA HIS A 420 17.99 -18.45 15.68
C HIS A 420 19.17 -18.72 16.63
N PRO A 421 18.92 -18.96 17.93
CA PRO A 421 20.00 -19.36 18.83
C PRO A 421 20.60 -20.70 18.40
N PRO A 422 21.87 -21.00 18.76
CA PRO A 422 22.47 -22.28 18.48
C PRO A 422 21.67 -23.44 19.07
N GLU A 423 21.79 -24.63 18.48
CA GLU A 423 21.20 -25.83 19.06
C GLU A 423 21.81 -26.15 20.43
N GLN A 424 21.10 -27.00 21.20
CA GLN A 424 21.60 -27.49 22.48
C GLN A 424 22.92 -28.24 22.26
N PRO A 425 24.04 -27.88 22.95
CA PRO A 425 25.31 -28.54 22.73
C PRO A 425 25.26 -30.02 23.08
N GLN A 426 26.09 -30.81 22.41
CA GLN A 426 26.26 -32.21 22.74
C GLN A 426 26.76 -32.38 24.18
N ARG A 427 26.29 -33.45 24.84
CA ARG A 427 26.78 -33.86 26.15
C ARG A 427 28.31 -33.85 26.18
N PRO A 428 28.96 -33.21 27.18
CA PRO A 428 30.41 -33.16 27.24
C PRO A 428 31.05 -34.55 27.23
N SER A 429 32.22 -34.66 26.59
CA SER A 429 33.02 -35.88 26.53
C SER A 429 34.40 -35.63 27.14
N GLY A 430 34.87 -36.54 27.98
CA GLY A 430 36.18 -36.46 28.62
C GLY A 430 36.34 -37.53 29.70
N LYS A 431 37.47 -37.50 30.41
CA LYS A 431 37.82 -38.56 31.38
C LYS A 431 36.91 -38.53 32.61
N THR A 432 36.36 -39.68 32.97
CA THR A 432 35.70 -39.95 34.26
C THR A 432 35.84 -41.45 34.58
N PRO A 433 36.22 -41.85 35.82
CA PRO A 433 36.61 -41.00 36.94
C PRO A 433 37.99 -40.34 36.75
N GLY A 434 38.24 -39.28 37.52
CA GLY A 434 39.53 -38.58 37.59
C GLY A 434 40.17 -38.66 38.98
N ASP A 435 41.34 -38.05 39.14
CA ASP A 435 42.11 -37.94 40.37
C ASP A 435 42.06 -36.50 40.87
N VAL A 436 41.88 -36.32 42.18
CA VAL A 436 41.86 -35.00 42.83
C VAL A 436 43.18 -34.25 42.55
N GLY A 437 43.07 -32.99 42.14
CA GLY A 437 44.19 -32.09 41.85
C GLY A 437 44.80 -32.24 40.45
N SER A 438 44.30 -33.16 39.62
CA SER A 438 44.71 -33.30 38.22
C SER A 438 43.82 -32.47 37.28
N THR A 439 44.42 -31.94 36.21
CA THR A 439 43.72 -31.21 35.16
C THR A 439 43.27 -32.16 34.05
N TYR A 440 42.00 -32.04 33.62
CA TYR A 440 41.39 -32.85 32.59
C TYR A 440 40.82 -31.98 31.48
N LEU A 441 40.90 -32.47 30.23
CA LEU A 441 40.33 -31.84 29.05
C LEU A 441 38.97 -32.46 28.74
N TYR A 442 37.98 -31.62 28.48
CA TYR A 442 36.64 -32.00 28.04
C TYR A 442 36.28 -31.30 26.74
N SER A 443 35.52 -31.97 25.87
CA SER A 443 35.11 -31.47 24.57
C SER A 443 33.60 -31.53 24.35
N SER A 444 33.06 -30.60 23.56
CA SER A 444 31.65 -30.54 23.14
C SER A 444 31.55 -29.81 21.80
N SER A 445 30.41 -29.91 21.12
CA SER A 445 30.08 -29.20 19.89
C SER A 445 28.58 -28.90 19.80
N THR A 446 28.23 -27.90 18.99
CA THR A 446 26.86 -27.60 18.57
C THR A 446 26.85 -27.02 17.16
N THR A 447 25.68 -26.98 16.55
CA THR A 447 25.42 -26.31 15.27
C THR A 447 24.46 -25.14 15.47
N ASP A 448 24.67 -24.10 14.67
CA ASP A 448 23.77 -22.98 14.51
C ASP A 448 23.01 -23.11 13.19
N VAL A 449 21.69 -22.91 13.21
CA VAL A 449 20.80 -23.08 12.04
C VAL A 449 21.09 -22.03 10.98
N ASP A 450 21.51 -20.82 11.39
CA ASP A 450 21.87 -19.72 10.49
C ASP A 450 23.33 -19.83 10.02
N GLY A 451 24.07 -20.80 10.56
CA GLY A 451 25.47 -21.05 10.23
C GLY A 451 26.45 -20.12 10.95
N ASP A 452 25.97 -19.39 11.96
CA ASP A 452 26.76 -18.43 12.72
C ASP A 452 27.87 -19.11 13.55
N GLN A 453 28.89 -18.32 13.88
CA GLN A 453 29.95 -18.81 14.77
C GLN A 453 29.43 -18.86 16.22
N VAL A 454 29.88 -19.86 16.97
CA VAL A 454 29.38 -20.18 18.31
C VAL A 454 30.45 -20.02 19.38
N LEU A 455 30.05 -19.51 20.54
CA LEU A 455 30.83 -19.43 21.77
C LEU A 455 30.27 -20.41 22.80
N TYR A 456 31.13 -20.96 23.66
CA TYR A 456 30.75 -21.97 24.66
C TYR A 456 31.10 -21.55 26.09
N MET A 457 30.21 -21.79 27.04
CA MET A 457 30.45 -21.63 28.47
C MET A 457 30.29 -22.97 29.19
N TRP A 458 31.27 -23.32 30.00
CA TRP A 458 31.34 -24.58 30.74
C TRP A 458 30.95 -24.36 32.19
N ASP A 459 30.04 -25.19 32.71
CA ASP A 459 29.74 -25.34 34.14
C ASP A 459 30.42 -26.61 34.60
N TRP A 460 31.38 -26.48 35.52
CA TRP A 460 32.19 -27.60 36.01
C TRP A 460 31.54 -28.37 37.16
N GLY A 461 30.33 -27.97 37.58
CA GLY A 461 29.55 -28.64 38.63
C GLY A 461 30.08 -28.41 40.05
N ASP A 462 31.13 -27.62 40.23
CA ASP A 462 31.73 -27.26 41.52
C ASP A 462 31.47 -25.79 41.95
N GLY A 463 30.61 -25.10 41.19
CA GLY A 463 30.31 -23.68 41.35
C GLY A 463 31.17 -22.76 40.49
N ASN A 464 32.18 -23.27 39.78
CA ASN A 464 32.98 -22.51 38.84
C ASN A 464 32.47 -22.68 37.40
N PHE A 465 32.51 -21.57 36.66
CA PHE A 465 32.21 -21.51 35.24
C PHE A 465 33.47 -21.09 34.47
N SER A 466 33.60 -21.53 33.22
CA SER A 466 34.58 -20.92 32.30
C SER A 466 34.09 -19.55 31.83
N ASP A 467 34.99 -18.74 31.29
CA ASP A 467 34.60 -17.66 30.38
C ASP A 467 33.93 -18.25 29.12
N TRP A 468 33.30 -17.39 28.32
CA TRP A 468 32.83 -17.76 26.99
C TRP A 468 34.02 -18.01 26.06
N LEU A 469 34.22 -19.26 25.65
CA LEU A 469 35.29 -19.69 24.77
C LEU A 469 34.82 -19.67 23.31
N GLY A 470 35.57 -19.01 22.43
CA GLY A 470 35.25 -18.90 21.00
C GLY A 470 35.62 -17.53 20.44
N PRO A 471 35.04 -17.15 19.28
CA PRO A 471 34.07 -17.91 18.49
C PRO A 471 34.69 -19.08 17.71
N TYR A 472 33.94 -20.18 17.58
CA TYR A 472 34.27 -21.33 16.75
C TYR A 472 33.27 -21.44 15.59
N GLY A 473 33.67 -22.00 14.45
CA GLY A 473 32.72 -22.28 13.37
C GLY A 473 31.61 -23.25 13.82
N SER A 474 30.38 -23.06 13.33
CA SER A 474 29.24 -23.96 13.55
C SER A 474 29.64 -25.42 13.26
N GLY A 475 29.33 -26.33 14.18
CA GLY A 475 29.66 -27.76 14.09
C GLY A 475 31.09 -28.14 14.51
N LEU A 476 31.99 -27.17 14.76
CA LEU A 476 33.35 -27.48 15.22
C LEU A 476 33.36 -27.86 16.70
N THR A 477 34.20 -28.84 17.04
CA THR A 477 34.42 -29.28 18.42
C THR A 477 35.31 -28.32 19.18
N THR A 478 34.85 -27.86 20.35
CA THR A 478 35.63 -27.08 21.30
C THR A 478 36.18 -27.96 22.42
N SER A 479 37.18 -27.49 23.15
CA SER A 479 37.70 -28.16 24.34
C SER A 479 38.09 -27.17 25.43
N ALA A 480 37.79 -27.52 26.68
CA ALA A 480 38.15 -26.75 27.87
C ALA A 480 38.73 -27.66 28.94
N GLN A 481 39.59 -27.10 29.80
CA GLN A 481 40.27 -27.85 30.85
C GLN A 481 39.86 -27.40 32.24
N HIS A 482 39.75 -28.34 33.18
CA HIS A 482 39.45 -28.05 34.58
C HIS A 482 40.08 -29.07 35.53
N SER A 483 40.21 -28.70 36.79
CA SER A 483 40.73 -29.56 37.85
C SER A 483 39.88 -29.43 39.10
N TRP A 484 39.58 -30.54 39.76
CA TRP A 484 38.82 -30.56 41.01
C TRP A 484 39.74 -30.88 42.19
N THR A 485 39.68 -30.07 43.24
CA THR A 485 40.53 -30.20 44.44
C THR A 485 39.84 -30.92 45.61
N ILE A 486 38.54 -31.19 45.48
CA ILE A 486 37.72 -31.86 46.49
C ILE A 486 37.21 -33.17 45.91
N LYS A 487 37.06 -34.18 46.78
CA LYS A 487 36.43 -35.44 46.39
C LYS A 487 34.92 -35.24 46.16
N GLY A 488 34.37 -35.81 45.11
CA GLY A 488 32.95 -35.65 44.81
C GLY A 488 32.57 -36.13 43.42
N THR A 489 31.28 -36.00 43.12
CA THR A 489 30.74 -36.20 41.77
C THR A 489 30.22 -34.85 41.29
N TYR A 490 30.67 -34.42 40.11
CA TYR A 490 30.42 -33.12 39.52
C TYR A 490 29.66 -33.28 38.20
N SER A 491 28.62 -32.47 38.00
CA SER A 491 27.79 -32.49 36.79
C SER A 491 28.30 -31.46 35.79
N VAL A 492 29.19 -31.86 34.91
CA VAL A 492 29.78 -30.97 33.89
C VAL A 492 28.80 -30.79 32.73
N ARG A 493 28.48 -29.55 32.38
CA ARG A 493 27.56 -29.21 31.28
C ARG A 493 28.04 -27.96 30.53
N VAL A 494 27.50 -27.75 29.33
CA VAL A 494 27.94 -26.69 28.41
C VAL A 494 26.73 -25.95 27.84
N LYS A 495 26.85 -24.64 27.72
CA LYS A 495 25.89 -23.76 27.03
C LYS A 495 26.58 -23.11 25.83
N ALA A 496 25.85 -22.81 24.77
CA ALA A 496 26.36 -22.08 23.62
C ALA A 496 25.60 -20.77 23.39
N LYS A 497 26.24 -19.83 22.70
CA LYS A 497 25.59 -18.65 22.11
C LYS A 497 26.23 -18.29 20.79
N ASP A 498 25.48 -17.65 19.91
CA ASP A 498 26.01 -17.13 18.64
C ASP A 498 26.77 -15.81 18.83
N ILE A 499 27.24 -15.24 17.72
CA ILE A 499 27.93 -13.93 17.69
C ILE A 499 26.98 -12.74 17.93
N THR A 500 25.66 -12.93 17.81
CA THR A 500 24.66 -11.88 18.04
C THR A 500 24.18 -11.85 19.51
N GLY A 501 24.47 -12.92 20.26
CA GLY A 501 24.24 -13.06 21.69
C GLY A 501 23.07 -13.97 22.07
N ALA A 502 22.40 -14.64 21.14
CA ALA A 502 21.30 -15.54 21.47
C ALA A 502 21.83 -16.87 22.02
N GLU A 503 21.27 -17.34 23.13
CA GLU A 503 21.81 -18.46 23.91
C GLU A 503 20.98 -19.74 23.77
N SER A 504 21.65 -20.89 23.73
CA SER A 504 21.03 -22.21 23.69
C SER A 504 20.61 -22.72 25.08
N ASN A 505 19.92 -23.87 25.13
CA ASN A 505 19.74 -24.60 26.38
C ASN A 505 21.07 -25.25 26.83
N TRP A 506 21.20 -25.50 28.14
CA TRP A 506 22.32 -26.27 28.68
C TRP A 506 22.31 -27.70 28.14
N SER A 507 23.48 -28.26 27.83
CA SER A 507 23.63 -29.66 27.43
C SER A 507 23.28 -30.64 28.55
N GLU A 508 23.00 -31.88 28.16
CA GLU A 508 22.89 -32.99 29.11
C GLU A 508 24.19 -33.15 29.92
N PRO A 509 24.13 -33.32 31.25
CA PRO A 509 25.31 -33.31 32.11
C PRO A 509 26.16 -34.58 31.98
N LEU A 510 27.49 -34.42 31.97
CA LEU A 510 28.45 -35.48 32.19
C LEU A 510 28.79 -35.59 33.68
N ALA A 511 28.54 -36.75 34.28
CA ALA A 511 28.93 -37.01 35.68
C ALA A 511 30.41 -37.37 35.79
N VAL A 512 31.20 -36.47 36.35
CA VAL A 512 32.65 -36.64 36.59
C VAL A 512 32.88 -36.97 38.05
N THR A 513 33.47 -38.13 38.36
CA THR A 513 33.73 -38.54 39.76
C THR A 513 35.21 -38.44 40.11
N MET A 514 35.50 -37.82 41.26
CA MET A 514 36.82 -37.63 41.85
C MET A 514 36.89 -38.40 43.18
N PRO A 515 37.18 -39.72 43.16
CA PRO A 515 37.34 -40.51 44.37
C PRO A 515 38.57 -40.08 45.20
N CYS A 516 38.55 -40.43 46.49
CA CYS A 516 39.65 -40.14 47.41
C CYS A 516 40.91 -40.94 47.00
N ASN A 517 42.00 -40.25 46.68
CA ASN A 517 43.28 -40.90 46.40
C ASN A 517 43.98 -41.24 47.73
N TYR A 518 44.06 -42.54 48.07
CA TYR A 518 44.66 -43.07 49.30
C TYR A 518 46.18 -42.83 49.42
N ALA A 519 46.83 -42.24 48.40
CA ALA A 519 48.25 -41.91 48.39
C ALA A 519 48.70 -40.90 49.46
N SER A 520 47.77 -40.20 50.12
CA SER A 520 48.06 -39.23 51.19
C SER A 520 48.09 -39.84 52.61
N VAL A 521 47.71 -41.10 52.79
CA VAL A 521 47.81 -41.82 54.08
C VAL A 521 49.26 -42.25 54.38
N LEU A 522 50.07 -42.47 53.33
CA LEU A 522 51.49 -42.80 53.46
C LEU A 522 52.32 -41.66 54.07
N PHE A 523 51.93 -40.40 53.83
CA PHE A 523 52.59 -39.22 54.40
C PHE A 523 52.35 -39.07 55.92
N PHE A 524 51.26 -39.65 56.44
CA PHE A 524 50.97 -39.68 57.87
C PHE A 524 51.78 -40.77 58.60
N LEU A 525 52.05 -41.90 57.94
CA LEU A 525 52.86 -42.99 58.49
C LEU A 525 54.34 -42.59 58.60
N GLU A 526 54.91 -41.91 57.60
CA GLU A 526 56.30 -41.43 57.64
C GLU A 526 56.52 -40.38 58.76
N ARG A 527 55.56 -39.49 59.01
CA ARG A 527 55.65 -38.51 60.11
C ARG A 527 55.30 -39.07 61.49
N PHE A 528 54.58 -40.20 61.57
CA PHE A 528 54.27 -40.87 62.83
C PHE A 528 55.50 -41.61 63.38
N GLU A 529 56.31 -42.22 62.49
CA GLU A 529 57.61 -42.83 62.83
C GLU A 529 58.59 -41.78 63.40
N GLU A 530 58.68 -40.60 62.79
CA GLU A 530 59.58 -39.52 63.24
C GLU A 530 59.18 -38.92 64.61
N ARG A 531 57.89 -38.92 64.95
CA ARG A 531 57.36 -38.17 66.11
C ARG A 531 57.07 -39.06 67.32
N PHE A 532 56.82 -40.35 67.11
CA PHE A 532 56.55 -41.33 68.17
C PHE A 532 57.21 -42.70 67.89
N PRO A 533 58.55 -42.78 67.79
CA PRO A 533 59.26 -44.01 67.40
C PRO A 533 58.99 -45.19 68.35
N LEU A 534 58.78 -44.94 69.64
CA LEU A 534 58.45 -45.97 70.64
C LEU A 534 57.01 -46.50 70.49
N VAL A 535 56.06 -45.65 70.09
CA VAL A 535 54.67 -46.08 69.83
C VAL A 535 54.60 -46.85 68.52
N TYR A 536 55.38 -46.44 67.52
CA TYR A 536 55.52 -47.14 66.25
C TYR A 536 56.11 -48.56 66.42
N GLN A 537 57.16 -48.71 67.25
CA GLN A 537 57.70 -50.03 67.61
C GLN A 537 56.69 -50.90 68.36
N LEU A 538 55.92 -50.33 69.29
CA LEU A 538 54.87 -51.05 69.99
C LEU A 538 53.74 -51.51 69.04
N PHE A 539 53.39 -50.67 68.06
CA PHE A 539 52.39 -51.00 67.04
C PHE A 539 52.86 -52.13 66.12
N GLN A 540 54.15 -52.14 65.74
CA GLN A 540 54.77 -53.23 64.97
C GLN A 540 54.91 -54.54 65.78
N GLU A 541 55.19 -54.47 67.09
CA GLU A 541 55.17 -55.65 67.96
C GLU A 541 53.76 -56.22 68.14
N ILE A 542 52.73 -55.37 68.22
CA ILE A 542 51.33 -55.81 68.29
C ILE A 542 50.90 -56.43 66.96
N LEU A 543 51.24 -55.82 65.82
CA LEU A 543 50.92 -56.33 64.48
C LEU A 543 51.64 -57.65 64.16
N SER A 544 52.90 -57.81 64.58
CA SER A 544 53.64 -59.07 64.39
C SER A 544 53.13 -60.21 65.28
N ARG A 545 52.57 -59.90 66.46
CA ARG A 545 51.89 -60.89 67.33
C ARG A 545 50.46 -61.21 66.91
N LEU A 546 49.84 -60.39 66.06
CA LEU A 546 48.50 -60.65 65.48
C LEU A 546 48.57 -61.42 64.15
N MET A 547 49.76 -61.56 63.55
CA MET A 547 49.98 -62.31 62.30
C MET A 547 50.70 -63.67 62.50
N HIS A 548 50.75 -64.18 63.74
CA HIS A 548 51.10 -65.56 64.06
C HIS A 548 50.05 -66.22 64.94
#